data_AF-A0A7X7PS32-F1
#
_entry.id   AF-A0A7X7PS32-F1
#
_cell.length_a   1.000
_cell.length_b   1.000
_cell.length_c   1.000
_cell.angle_alpha   90.00
_cell.angle_beta   90.00
_cell.angle_gamma   90.00
#
_symmetry.space_group_name_H-M   'P 1'
#
loop_
_entity.id
_entity.type
_entity.pdbx_description
1 polymer ?
#
loop_
_entity_poly.entity_id
_entity_poly.type
_entity_poly.pdbx_seq_one_letter_code
_entity_poly.pdbx_strand_id
1 'polypeptide(L)'
;MGTQALTGEGVEELWEQIEGHVAWARECGEFNKRRARQLEHEVFALALQRMGERMRREARSNPDLAGILQSVAQRETDPLSAVRQVLTRVFSVEDGEV
;
A
#
# COMPACT_ATOMS: atom_id res chain seq x y z
N MET A 1 -26.10 23.80 12.14
CA MET A 1 -27.21 22.81 12.10
C MET A 1 -26.58 21.46 11.78
N GLY A 2 -27.09 20.35 12.32
CA GLY A 2 -26.50 19.01 12.13
C GLY A 2 -27.40 18.13 11.27
N THR A 3 -26.89 17.01 10.79
CA THR A 3 -27.66 16.02 10.03
C THR A 3 -28.19 14.90 10.92
N GLN A 4 -29.45 14.53 10.76
CA GLN A 4 -30.06 13.38 11.43
C GLN A 4 -30.53 12.34 10.41
N ALA A 5 -29.82 11.22 10.34
CA ALA A 5 -30.10 10.18 9.35
C ALA A 5 -31.47 9.50 9.53
N LEU A 6 -31.95 9.35 10.77
CA LEU A 6 -33.23 8.70 11.07
C LEU A 6 -34.46 9.53 10.67
N THR A 7 -34.35 10.85 10.74
CA THR A 7 -35.44 11.79 10.45
C THR A 7 -35.32 12.44 9.08
N GLY A 8 -34.18 12.27 8.40
CA GLY A 8 -33.87 12.92 7.13
C GLY A 8 -33.52 14.40 7.27
N GLU A 9 -33.46 14.94 8.49
CA GLU A 9 -33.18 16.36 8.73
C GLU A 9 -31.76 16.72 8.27
N GLY A 10 -31.65 17.79 7.47
CA GLY A 10 -30.38 18.33 6.97
C GLY A 10 -29.71 17.49 5.87
N VAL A 11 -30.31 16.37 5.45
CA VAL A 11 -29.72 15.49 4.42
C VAL A 11 -29.68 16.17 3.05
N GLU A 12 -30.72 16.92 2.69
CA GLU A 12 -30.79 17.68 1.44
C GLU A 12 -29.74 18.80 1.40
N GLU A 13 -29.62 19.58 2.48
CA GLU A 13 -28.59 20.62 2.62
C GLU A 13 -27.17 20.02 2.55
N LEU A 14 -26.94 18.88 3.20
CA LEU A 14 -25.67 18.15 3.08
C LEU A 14 -25.39 17.73 1.64
N TRP A 15 -26.39 17.23 0.92
CA TRP A 15 -26.24 16.79 -0.46
C TRP A 15 -25.87 17.96 -1.38
N GLU A 16 -26.53 19.10 -1.26
CA GLU A 16 -26.20 20.31 -2.02
C GLU A 16 -24.75 20.77 -1.77
N GLN A 17 -24.30 20.74 -0.52
CA GLN A 17 -22.91 21.08 -0.19
C GLN A 17 -21.90 20.10 -0.80
N ILE A 18 -22.23 18.81 -0.84
CA ILE A 18 -21.39 17.79 -1.51
C ILE A 18 -21.33 18.05 -3.01
N GLU A 19 -22.46 18.31 -3.67
CA GLU A 19 -22.49 18.62 -5.10
C GLU A 19 -21.70 19.87 -5.43
N GLY A 20 -21.84 20.94 -4.63
CA GLY A 20 -21.05 22.16 -4.76
C GLY A 20 -19.55 21.91 -4.62
N HIS A 21 -19.14 21.09 -3.65
CA HIS A 21 -17.73 20.72 -3.49
C HIS A 21 -17.21 19.90 -4.68
N VAL A 22 -18.00 18.96 -5.21
CA VAL A 22 -17.63 18.15 -6.38
C VAL A 22 -17.48 19.03 -7.63
N ALA A 23 -18.40 19.98 -7.84
CA ALA A 23 -18.34 20.93 -8.95
C ALA A 23 -17.06 21.78 -8.85
N TRP A 24 -16.82 22.40 -7.70
CA TRP A 24 -15.60 23.16 -7.43
C TRP A 24 -14.34 22.32 -7.67
N ALA A 25 -14.30 21.08 -7.16
CA ALA A 25 -13.14 20.20 -7.30
C ALA A 25 -12.89 19.81 -8.77
N ARG A 26 -13.93 19.70 -9.59
CA ARG A 26 -13.79 19.45 -11.04
C ARG A 26 -13.31 20.69 -11.76
N GLU A 27 -13.88 21.86 -11.48
CA GLU A 27 -13.52 23.14 -12.11
C GLU A 27 -12.07 23.54 -11.82
N CYS A 28 -11.60 23.39 -10.58
CA CYS A 28 -10.22 23.72 -10.20
C CYS A 28 -9.21 22.61 -10.53
N GLY A 29 -9.67 21.49 -11.11
CA GLY A 29 -8.86 20.33 -11.49
C GLY A 29 -8.37 19.47 -10.31
N GLU A 30 -8.76 19.77 -9.07
CA GLU A 30 -8.37 19.02 -7.87
C GLU A 30 -8.94 17.60 -7.88
N PHE A 31 -10.12 17.38 -8.47
CA PHE A 31 -10.72 16.05 -8.63
C PHE A 31 -9.79 15.09 -9.37
N ASN A 32 -9.25 15.52 -10.52
CA ASN A 32 -8.33 14.70 -11.31
C ASN A 32 -6.99 14.49 -10.61
N LYS A 33 -6.47 15.52 -9.93
CA LYS A 33 -5.22 15.41 -9.14
C LYS A 33 -5.35 14.40 -8.00
N ARG A 34 -6.45 14.44 -7.25
CA ARG A 34 -6.75 13.46 -6.20
C ARG A 34 -6.92 12.06 -6.77
N ARG A 35 -7.64 11.95 -7.90
CA ARG A 35 -7.83 10.65 -8.57
C ARG A 35 -6.51 10.04 -9.03
N ALA A 36 -5.60 10.84 -9.58
CA ALA A 36 -4.28 10.38 -9.99
C ALA A 36 -3.46 9.86 -8.79
N ARG A 37 -3.37 10.64 -7.70
CA ARG A 37 -2.70 10.21 -6.46
C ARG A 37 -3.33 8.93 -5.87
N GLN A 38 -4.66 8.83 -5.90
CA GLN A 38 -5.36 7.66 -5.40
C GLN A 38 -5.04 6.41 -6.23
N LEU A 39 -5.04 6.53 -7.57
CA LEU A 39 -4.68 5.44 -8.47
C LEU A 39 -3.23 4.99 -8.28
N GLU A 40 -2.32 5.95 -8.10
CA GLU A 40 -0.92 5.65 -7.79
C GLU A 40 -0.80 4.83 -6.50
N HIS A 41 -1.42 5.29 -5.41
CA HIS A 41 -1.45 4.55 -4.14
C HIS A 41 -2.09 3.15 -4.30
N GLU A 42 -3.20 3.03 -5.03
CA GLU A 42 -3.87 1.74 -5.25
C GLU A 42 -2.97 0.76 -6.01
N VAL A 43 -2.30 1.22 -7.06
CA VAL A 43 -1.37 0.40 -7.84
C VAL A 43 -0.22 -0.09 -6.97
N PHE A 44 0.42 0.81 -6.21
CA PHE A 44 1.52 0.43 -5.33
C PHE A 44 1.06 -0.51 -4.21
N ALA A 45 -0.09 -0.25 -3.59
CA ALA A 45 -0.63 -1.11 -2.54
C ALA A 45 -0.90 -2.54 -3.06
N LEU A 46 -1.51 -2.66 -4.24
CA LEU A 46 -1.78 -3.96 -4.87
C LEU A 46 -0.50 -4.67 -5.29
N ALA A 47 0.49 -3.94 -5.81
CA ALA A 47 1.79 -4.50 -6.17
C ALA A 47 2.49 -5.07 -4.92
N LEU A 48 2.58 -4.27 -3.85
CA LEU A 48 3.19 -4.68 -2.57
C LEU A 48 2.49 -5.89 -1.96
N GLN A 49 1.15 -5.92 -1.96
CA GLN A 49 0.39 -7.07 -1.49
C GLN A 49 0.76 -8.34 -2.26
N ARG A 50 0.75 -8.30 -3.60
CA ARG A 50 1.08 -9.45 -4.45
C ARG A 50 2.53 -9.91 -4.27
N MET A 51 3.46 -8.98 -4.16
CA MET A 51 4.87 -9.27 -3.89
C MET A 51 5.04 -9.96 -2.53
N GLY A 52 4.39 -9.43 -1.48
CA GLY A 52 4.45 -10.02 -0.14
C GLY A 52 3.87 -11.43 -0.09
N GLU A 53 2.76 -11.68 -0.78
CA GLU A 53 2.20 -13.03 -0.90
C GLU A 53 3.13 -13.99 -1.64
N ARG A 54 3.76 -13.54 -2.73
CA ARG A 54 4.73 -14.34 -3.47
C ARG A 54 5.94 -14.68 -2.60
N MET A 55 6.50 -13.71 -1.90
CA MET A 55 7.61 -13.91 -0.97
C MET A 55 7.27 -14.95 0.10
N ARG A 56 6.09 -14.88 0.71
CA ARG A 56 5.66 -15.88 1.71
C ARG A 56 5.51 -17.28 1.13
N ARG A 57 5.09 -17.42 -0.13
CA ARG A 57 5.03 -18.71 -0.81
C ARG A 57 6.44 -19.24 -1.11
N GLU A 58 7.31 -18.40 -1.65
CA GLU A 58 8.70 -18.76 -1.93
C GLU A 58 9.46 -19.15 -0.66
N ALA A 59 9.21 -18.50 0.49
CA ALA A 59 9.82 -18.87 1.76
C ALA A 59 9.51 -20.32 2.20
N ARG A 60 8.43 -20.92 1.69
CA ARG A 60 8.07 -22.32 1.97
C ARG A 60 8.70 -23.31 0.99
N SER A 61 9.07 -22.86 -0.21
CA SER A 61 9.52 -23.74 -1.30
C SER A 61 10.98 -23.53 -1.71
N ASN A 62 11.60 -22.40 -1.36
CA ASN A 62 12.97 -22.05 -1.71
C ASN A 62 13.91 -22.34 -0.51
N PRO A 63 14.81 -23.34 -0.62
CA PRO A 63 15.75 -23.69 0.45
C PRO A 63 16.69 -22.56 0.86
N ASP A 64 17.11 -21.70 -0.07
CA ASP A 64 18.03 -20.60 0.21
C ASP A 64 17.37 -19.54 1.09
N LEU A 65 16.12 -19.20 0.77
CA LEU A 65 15.32 -18.27 1.58
C LEU A 65 15.02 -18.87 2.97
N ALA A 66 14.69 -20.16 3.04
CA ALA A 66 14.49 -20.84 4.30
C ALA A 66 15.75 -20.85 5.18
N GLY A 67 16.92 -21.07 4.58
CA GLY A 67 18.21 -21.03 5.26
C GLY A 67 18.55 -19.66 5.85
N ILE A 68 18.30 -18.58 5.09
CA ILE A 68 18.49 -17.20 5.59
C ILE A 68 17.56 -16.91 6.77
N LEU A 69 16.29 -17.33 6.71
CA LEU A 69 15.35 -17.14 7.83
C LEU A 69 15.76 -17.95 9.06
N GLN A 70 16.32 -19.15 8.87
CA GLN A 70 16.82 -19.98 9.96
C GLN A 70 18.05 -19.36 10.64
N SER A 71 18.99 -18.80 9.87
CA SER A 71 20.19 -18.15 10.45
C SER A 71 19.81 -16.93 11.30
N VAL A 72 18.76 -16.19 10.93
CA VAL A 72 18.20 -15.10 11.76
C VAL A 72 17.58 -15.65 13.04
N ALA A 73 16.79 -16.74 12.94
CA ALA A 73 16.17 -17.37 14.11
C ALA A 73 17.22 -17.88 15.11
N GLN A 74 18.37 -18.33 14.63
CA GLN A 74 19.51 -18.78 15.43
C GLN A 74 20.43 -17.63 15.90
N ARG A 75 20.13 -16.38 15.51
CA ARG A 75 20.93 -15.17 15.78
C ARG A 75 22.35 -15.20 15.19
N GLU A 76 22.54 -15.97 14.13
CA GLU A 76 23.80 -16.02 13.37
C GLU A 76 23.90 -14.87 12.36
N THR A 77 22.76 -14.37 11.90
CA THR A 77 22.66 -13.21 11.01
C THR A 77 21.67 -12.21 11.60
N ASP A 78 22.02 -10.91 11.58
CA ASP A 78 21.09 -9.88 12.01
C ASP A 78 19.97 -9.66 10.97
N PRO A 79 18.78 -9.18 11.39
CA PRO A 79 17.64 -9.02 10.49
C PRO A 79 17.92 -8.14 9.26
N LEU A 80 18.73 -7.09 9.40
CA LEU A 80 19.00 -6.15 8.31
C LEU A 80 19.92 -6.79 7.26
N SER A 81 20.96 -7.50 7.71
CA SER A 81 21.82 -8.28 6.81
C SER A 81 21.07 -9.41 6.11
N ALA A 82 20.13 -10.05 6.80
CA ALA A 82 19.28 -11.06 6.19
C ALA A 82 18.37 -10.47 5.10
N VAL A 83 17.80 -9.28 5.31
CA VAL A 83 17.03 -8.58 4.27
C VAL A 83 17.89 -8.36 3.02
N ARG A 84 19.11 -7.85 3.15
CA ARG A 84 20.04 -7.69 2.02
C ARG A 84 20.31 -9.01 1.30
N GLN A 85 20.59 -10.07 2.06
CA GLN A 85 20.80 -11.39 1.47
C GLN A 85 19.58 -11.91 0.71
N VAL A 86 18.37 -11.68 1.23
CA VAL A 86 17.13 -12.04 0.52
C VAL A 86 16.98 -11.24 -0.78
N LEU A 87 17.19 -9.92 -0.74
CA LEU A 87 17.08 -9.06 -1.93
C LEU A 87 18.10 -9.46 -3.01
N THR A 88 19.36 -9.67 -2.64
CA THR A 88 20.41 -9.98 -3.61
C THR A 88 20.38 -11.43 -4.08
N ARG A 89 20.25 -12.41 -3.17
CA ARG A 89 20.40 -13.84 -3.51
C ARG A 89 19.12 -14.48 -4.00
N VAL A 90 17.96 -14.03 -3.52
CA VAL A 90 16.66 -14.62 -3.87
C VAL A 90 15.95 -13.82 -4.96
N PHE A 91 16.03 -12.49 -4.90
CA PHE A 91 15.35 -11.62 -5.86
C PHE A 91 16.26 -11.01 -6.93
N SER A 92 17.58 -11.21 -6.84
CA SER A 92 18.57 -10.60 -7.75
C SER A 92 18.38 -9.09 -7.91
N VAL A 93 17.90 -8.43 -6.85
CA VAL A 93 17.82 -6.98 -6.75
C VAL A 93 19.09 -6.53 -6.05
N GLU A 94 19.94 -5.80 -6.77
CA GLU A 94 21.06 -5.08 -6.15
C GLU A 94 20.49 -3.99 -5.23
N ASP A 95 21.11 -3.79 -4.06
CA ASP A 95 20.77 -2.67 -3.17
C ASP A 95 21.11 -1.37 -3.93
N GLY A 96 20.15 -0.85 -4.68
CA GLY A 96 20.21 0.51 -5.21
C GLY A 96 20.03 1.47 -4.04
N GLU A 97 21.00 2.36 -3.83
CA GLU A 97 20.81 3.55 -2.99
C GLU A 97 19.54 4.27 -3.46
N VAL A 98 18.48 4.18 -2.66
CA VAL A 98 17.27 5.01 -2.74
C VAL A 98 17.42 6.21 -1.82
#